data_AF-D0UL04-F1
#
_entry.id   AF-D0UL04-F1
#
_cell.length_a   1.000
_cell.length_b   1.000
_cell.length_c   1.000
_cell.angle_alpha   90.00
_cell.angle_beta   90.00
_cell.angle_gamma   90.00
#
_symmetry.space_group_name_H-M   'P 1'
#
loop_
_entity.id
_entity.type
_entity.pdbx_description
1 polymer ?
#
loop_
_entity_poly.entity_id
_entity_poly.type
_entity_poly.pdbx_seq_one_letter_code
_entity_poly.pdbx_strand_id
1 'polypeptide(L)'
;EKFFIGIRDMVEWLGYRPYKITHSSDNFDQLYEWAKVLIKKGLAYVCHQKKEEIQGFNPPPSPWRDRPIEESLQLFEDMKNGKIGEGEATLRMKVTLEEGKQDPVAYRIKFLPHHRTGDKWCIYPT
;
A
#
# COMPACT_ATOMS: atom_id res chain seq x y z
N GLU A 1 21.42 3.33 -0.28
CA GLU A 1 21.85 3.88 -1.60
C GLU A 1 22.74 2.96 -2.43
N LYS A 2 23.54 2.07 -1.83
CA LYS A 2 24.43 1.12 -2.55
C LYS A 2 23.78 0.41 -3.75
N PHE A 3 22.55 -0.10 -3.58
CA PHE A 3 21.85 -0.80 -4.66
C PHE A 3 21.40 0.11 -5.81
N PHE A 4 21.04 1.37 -5.51
CA PHE A 4 20.66 2.34 -6.54
C PHE A 4 21.83 2.66 -7.45
N ILE A 5 23.01 2.91 -6.85
CA ILE A 5 24.25 3.17 -7.59
C ILE A 5 24.61 1.96 -8.44
N GLY A 6 24.59 0.75 -7.86
CA GLY A 6 24.90 -0.48 -8.59
C GLY A 6 23.98 -0.73 -9.79
N ILE A 7 22.67 -0.51 -9.66
CA ILE A 7 21.72 -0.65 -10.77
C ILE A 7 22.02 0.37 -11.88
N ARG A 8 22.23 1.64 -11.52
CA ARG A 8 22.54 2.70 -12.49
C ARG A 8 23.84 2.38 -13.24
N ASP A 9 24.89 2.02 -12.52
CA ASP A 9 26.19 1.74 -13.10
C ASP A 9 26.13 0.52 -14.05
N MET A 10 25.30 -0.49 -13.77
CA MET A 10 25.05 -1.61 -14.68
C MET A 10 24.31 -1.19 -15.95
N VAL A 11 23.31 -0.31 -15.85
CA VAL A 11 22.57 0.20 -17.03
C VAL A 11 23.52 0.99 -17.95
N GLU A 12 24.36 1.85 -17.36
CA GLU A 12 25.37 2.61 -18.09
C GLU A 12 26.45 1.71 -18.70
N TRP A 13 26.89 0.68 -17.96
CA TRP A 13 27.85 -0.30 -18.45
C TRP A 13 27.32 -1.10 -19.66
N LEU A 14 26.02 -1.40 -19.70
CA LEU A 14 25.36 -2.00 -20.87
C LEU A 14 25.21 -1.05 -22.07
N GLY A 15 25.67 0.20 -21.96
CA GLY A 15 25.63 1.20 -23.02
C GLY A 15 24.31 1.97 -23.13
N TYR A 16 23.40 1.79 -22.17
CA TYR A 16 22.12 2.50 -22.14
C TYR A 16 22.21 3.77 -21.29
N ARG A 17 21.47 4.80 -21.69
CA ARG A 17 21.29 6.02 -20.89
C ARG A 17 19.81 6.22 -20.59
N PRO A 18 19.38 6.15 -19.33
CA PRO A 18 17.99 6.42 -18.98
C PRO A 18 17.65 7.88 -19.28
N TYR A 19 16.53 8.13 -19.95
CA TYR A 19 16.03 9.49 -20.20
C TYR A 19 15.71 10.23 -18.89
N LYS A 20 15.19 9.52 -17.88
CA LYS A 20 14.88 10.06 -16.56
C LYS A 20 15.01 8.99 -15.49
N ILE A 21 15.53 9.38 -14.34
CA ILE A 21 15.52 8.56 -13.12
C ILE A 21 14.33 9.01 -12.27
N THR A 22 13.43 8.09 -11.95
CA THR A 22 12.24 8.34 -11.13
C THR A 22 12.18 7.35 -9.98
N HIS A 23 11.56 7.74 -8.87
CA HIS A 23 11.37 6.86 -7.74
C HIS A 23 9.88 6.73 -7.43
N SER A 24 9.42 5.51 -7.14
CA SER A 24 8.02 5.29 -6.78
C SER A 24 7.58 6.10 -5.56
N SER A 25 8.51 6.37 -4.64
CA SER A 25 8.28 7.21 -3.46
C SER A 25 7.98 8.67 -3.76
N ASP A 26 8.37 9.18 -4.94
CA ASP A 26 8.02 10.53 -5.37
C ASP A 26 6.50 10.66 -5.61
N ASN A 27 5.80 9.53 -5.78
CA ASN A 27 4.36 9.47 -6.04
C ASN A 27 3.50 9.12 -4.82
N PHE A 28 4.08 8.99 -3.61
CA PHE A 28 3.32 8.56 -2.43
C PHE A 28 2.15 9.49 -2.08
N ASP A 29 2.34 10.80 -2.24
CA ASP A 29 1.25 11.77 -2.04
C ASP A 29 0.08 11.50 -3.01
N GLN A 30 0.37 11.28 -4.29
CA GLN A 30 -0.66 11.02 -5.31
C GLN A 30 -1.33 9.66 -5.11
N LEU A 31 -0.56 8.64 -4.76
CA LEU A 31 -1.08 7.29 -4.47
C LEU A 31 -2.04 7.33 -3.28
N TYR A 32 -1.71 8.11 -2.24
CA TYR A 32 -2.57 8.27 -1.08
C TYR A 32 -3.89 8.98 -1.42
N GLU A 33 -3.85 10.02 -2.26
CA GLU A 33 -5.07 10.68 -2.73
C GLU A 33 -5.93 9.75 -3.59
N TRP A 34 -5.32 8.92 -4.45
CA TRP A 34 -6.06 7.92 -5.20
C TRP A 34 -6.67 6.83 -4.30
N ALA A 35 -5.97 6.43 -3.24
CA ALA A 35 -6.53 5.51 -2.25
C ALA A 35 -7.82 6.08 -1.61
N LYS A 36 -7.82 7.37 -1.22
CA LYS A 36 -9.03 8.05 -0.74
C LYS A 36 -10.15 8.07 -1.79
N VAL A 37 -9.82 8.30 -3.06
CA VAL A 37 -10.81 8.25 -4.16
C VAL A 37 -11.40 6.85 -4.31
N LEU A 38 -10.59 5.80 -4.22
CA LEU A 38 -11.06 4.42 -4.28
C LEU A 38 -12.00 4.10 -3.11
N ILE A 39 -11.66 4.52 -1.90
CA ILE A 39 -12.53 4.35 -0.73
C ILE A 39 -13.86 5.08 -0.94
N LYS A 40 -13.82 6.34 -1.38
CA LYS A 40 -15.04 7.14 -1.67
C LYS A 40 -15.94 6.51 -2.74
N LYS A 41 -15.36 5.78 -3.68
CA LYS A 41 -16.11 5.03 -4.71
C LYS A 41 -16.61 3.66 -4.23
N GLY A 42 -16.35 3.27 -2.98
CA GLY A 42 -16.66 1.94 -2.45
C GLY A 42 -15.80 0.83 -3.05
N LEU A 43 -14.67 1.17 -3.67
CA LEU A 43 -13.74 0.25 -4.34
C LEU A 43 -12.56 -0.16 -3.45
N ALA A 44 -12.48 0.37 -2.23
CA ALA A 44 -11.49 -0.01 -1.24
C ALA A 44 -12.06 0.17 0.17
N TYR A 45 -11.56 -0.61 1.12
CA TYR A 45 -11.97 -0.58 2.52
C TYR A 45 -10.80 -0.91 3.44
N VAL A 46 -10.83 -0.42 4.67
CA VAL A 46 -9.86 -0.81 5.70
C VAL A 46 -10.26 -2.15 6.29
N CYS A 47 -9.31 -3.03 6.55
CA CYS A 47 -9.51 -4.38 7.06
C CYS A 47 -8.60 -4.64 8.26
N HIS A 48 -9.15 -5.25 9.32
CA HIS A 48 -8.41 -5.62 10.54
C HIS A 48 -8.08 -7.11 10.62
N GLN A 49 -8.38 -7.89 9.56
CA GLN A 49 -7.94 -9.28 9.50
C GLN A 49 -6.42 -9.36 9.59
N LYS A 50 -5.95 -10.24 10.46
CA LYS A 50 -4.51 -10.52 10.57
C LYS A 50 -4.05 -11.28 9.34
N LYS A 51 -2.75 -11.18 9.03
CA LYS A 51 -2.14 -11.94 7.92
C LYS A 51 -2.44 -13.44 8.01
N GLU A 52 -2.43 -13.99 9.22
CA GLU A 52 -2.74 -15.40 9.52
C GLU A 52 -4.15 -15.81 9.09
N GLU A 53 -5.13 -14.91 9.21
CA GLU A 53 -6.53 -15.17 8.86
C GLU A 53 -6.79 -15.09 7.35
N ILE A 54 -5.92 -14.39 6.62
CA ILE A 54 -5.97 -14.24 5.16
C ILE A 54 -5.09 -15.31 4.47
N GLN A 55 -4.18 -15.95 5.21
CA GLN A 55 -3.24 -16.91 4.65
C GLN A 55 -3.89 -18.30 4.54
N GLY A 56 -4.21 -18.74 3.32
CA GLY A 56 -4.79 -20.06 3.06
C GLY A 56 -5.29 -20.23 1.63
N PHE A 57 -5.74 -21.44 1.29
CA PHE A 57 -6.23 -21.78 -0.06
C PHE A 57 -7.62 -21.19 -0.38
N ASN A 58 -8.35 -20.69 0.63
CA ASN A 58 -9.63 -20.01 0.43
C ASN A 58 -10.03 -19.20 1.69
N PRO A 59 -9.37 -18.06 1.97
CA PRO A 59 -9.70 -17.27 3.16
C PRO A 59 -11.15 -16.76 3.08
N PRO A 60 -11.90 -16.75 4.20
CA PRO A 60 -13.24 -16.19 4.20
C PRO A 60 -13.20 -14.70 3.82
N PRO A 61 -14.26 -14.18 3.16
CA PRO A 61 -14.33 -12.78 2.82
C PRO A 61 -14.20 -11.92 4.08
N SER A 62 -13.60 -10.74 3.94
CA SER A 62 -13.39 -9.86 5.08
C SER A 62 -14.73 -9.46 5.72
N PRO A 63 -14.89 -9.62 7.05
CA PRO A 63 -16.03 -9.08 7.79
C PRO A 63 -16.22 -7.56 7.60
N TRP A 64 -15.15 -6.86 7.21
CA TRP A 64 -15.10 -5.42 7.08
C TRP A 64 -15.32 -4.94 5.63
N ARG A 65 -15.61 -5.85 4.69
CA ARG A 65 -15.72 -5.56 3.25
C ARG A 65 -16.84 -4.59 2.88
N ASP A 66 -17.92 -4.59 3.66
CA ASP A 66 -19.11 -3.76 3.43
C ASP A 66 -19.28 -2.68 4.50
N ARG A 67 -18.20 -2.34 5.22
CA ARG A 67 -18.21 -1.26 6.21
C ARG A 67 -18.50 0.10 5.53
N PRO A 68 -19.11 1.06 6.25
CA PRO A 68 -19.36 2.39 5.72
C PRO A 68 -18.12 3.05 5.13
N ILE A 69 -18.32 3.81 4.04
CA ILE A 69 -17.26 4.55 3.34
C ILE A 69 -16.57 5.54 4.28
N GLU A 70 -17.36 6.26 5.07
CA GLU A 70 -16.88 7.26 6.04
C GLU A 70 -16.00 6.63 7.12
N GLU A 71 -16.37 5.45 7.61
CA GLU A 71 -15.57 4.69 8.58
C GLU A 71 -14.23 4.27 7.96
N SER A 72 -14.23 3.75 6.72
CA SER A 72 -12.98 3.40 6.03
C SER A 72 -12.08 4.61 5.78
N LEU A 73 -12.64 5.78 5.46
CA LEU A 73 -11.87 7.00 5.27
C LEU A 73 -11.21 7.47 6.57
N GLN A 74 -11.98 7.48 7.66
CA GLN A 74 -11.46 7.87 8.97
C GLN A 74 -10.37 6.91 9.44
N LEU A 75 -10.60 5.61 9.33
CA LEU A 75 -9.59 4.60 9.68
C LEU A 75 -8.33 4.75 8.83
N PHE A 76 -8.46 4.99 7.53
CA PHE A 76 -7.29 5.17 6.65
C PHE A 76 -6.48 6.43 7.01
N GLU A 77 -7.15 7.50 7.46
CA GLU A 77 -6.50 8.69 8.03
C GLU A 77 -5.82 8.37 9.37
N ASP A 78 -6.44 7.58 10.22
CA ASP A 78 -5.85 7.13 11.49
C ASP A 78 -4.64 6.21 11.29
N MET A 79 -4.67 5.36 10.25
CA MET A 79 -3.50 4.59 9.81
C MET A 79 -2.35 5.52 9.41
N LYS A 80 -2.61 6.55 8.59
CA LYS A 80 -1.60 7.53 8.17
C LYS A 80 -1.03 8.36 9.33
N ASN A 81 -1.85 8.64 10.34
CA ASN A 81 -1.44 9.39 11.52
C ASN A 81 -0.77 8.50 12.59
N GLY A 82 -0.55 7.21 12.29
CA GLY A 82 0.12 6.27 13.19
C GLY A 82 -0.66 5.92 14.45
N LYS A 83 -2.00 6.05 14.44
CA LYS A 83 -2.86 5.70 15.57
C LYS A 83 -3.16 4.20 15.67
N ILE A 84 -2.81 3.43 14.64
CA ILE A 84 -3.05 1.98 14.54
C ILE A 84 -1.70 1.28 14.40
N GLY A 85 -1.50 0.17 15.11
CA GLY A 85 -0.24 -0.56 15.16
C GLY A 85 0.13 -1.25 13.84
N GLU A 86 1.40 -1.63 13.70
CA GLU A 86 1.86 -2.42 12.54
C GLU A 86 1.09 -3.75 12.45
N GLY A 87 0.56 -4.06 11.26
CA GLY A 87 -0.17 -5.30 11.02
C GLY A 87 -1.59 -5.36 11.59
N GLU A 88 -2.04 -4.34 12.34
CA GLU A 88 -3.40 -4.28 12.90
C GLU A 88 -4.46 -3.81 11.90
N ALA A 89 -4.05 -3.12 10.85
CA ALA A 89 -4.94 -2.73 9.76
C ALA A 89 -4.22 -2.69 8.41
N THR A 90 -4.98 -2.97 7.36
CA THR A 90 -4.56 -2.86 5.97
C THR A 90 -5.66 -2.22 5.13
N LEU A 91 -5.30 -1.47 4.08
CA LEU A 91 -6.26 -1.08 3.06
C LEU A 91 -6.34 -2.20 2.02
N ARG A 92 -7.55 -2.67 1.70
CA ARG A 92 -7.78 -3.69 0.67
C ARG A 92 -8.62 -3.11 -0.45
N MET A 93 -8.30 -3.49 -1.69
CA MET A 93 -9.15 -3.19 -2.85
C MET A 93 -10.35 -4.13 -2.86
N LYS A 94 -11.51 -3.66 -3.29
CA LYS A 94 -12.72 -4.47 -3.42
C LYS A 94 -12.79 -5.07 -4.83
N VAL A 95 -11.97 -6.09 -5.09
CA VAL A 95 -11.84 -6.73 -6.41
C VAL A 95 -11.41 -8.19 -6.26
N THR A 96 -11.84 -9.04 -7.19
CA THR A 96 -11.34 -10.41 -7.33
C THR A 96 -10.41 -10.47 -8.53
N LEU A 97 -9.15 -10.86 -8.31
CA LEU A 97 -8.15 -11.03 -9.36
C LEU A 97 -8.41 -12.34 -10.14
N GLU A 98 -7.84 -12.45 -11.34
CA GLU A 98 -8.00 -13.61 -12.23
C GLU A 98 -7.60 -14.94 -11.59
N GLU A 99 -6.61 -14.92 -10.69
CA GLU A 99 -6.15 -16.08 -9.91
C GLU A 99 -7.12 -16.46 -8.76
N GLY A 100 -8.31 -15.86 -8.71
CA GLY A 100 -9.28 -16.04 -7.62
C GLY A 100 -8.92 -15.31 -6.33
N LYS A 101 -7.79 -14.59 -6.29
CA LYS A 101 -7.35 -13.83 -5.11
C LYS A 101 -8.31 -12.67 -4.84
N GLN A 102 -9.00 -12.75 -3.72
CA GLN A 102 -9.96 -11.74 -3.30
C GLN A 102 -9.32 -10.62 -2.51
N ASP A 103 -9.73 -9.41 -2.87
CA ASP A 103 -9.45 -8.15 -2.21
C ASP A 103 -7.97 -7.97 -1.85
N PRO A 104 -7.08 -7.75 -2.83
CA PRO A 104 -5.65 -7.59 -2.58
C PRO A 104 -5.36 -6.38 -1.67
N VAL A 105 -4.32 -6.51 -0.85
CA VAL A 105 -3.85 -5.43 0.02
C VAL A 105 -3.21 -4.33 -0.82
N ALA A 106 -3.71 -3.11 -0.67
CA ALA A 106 -3.19 -1.89 -1.30
C ALA A 106 -2.23 -1.12 -0.38
N TYR A 107 -2.53 -1.02 0.92
CA TYR A 107 -1.66 -0.32 1.89
C TYR A 107 -1.44 -1.13 3.16
N ARG A 108 -0.25 -0.97 3.75
CA ARG A 108 0.14 -1.57 5.02
C ARG A 108 0.76 -0.51 5.93
N ILE A 109 0.57 -0.68 7.23
CA ILE A 109 1.24 0.12 8.26
C ILE A 109 2.64 -0.43 8.48
N LYS A 110 3.64 0.46 8.47
CA LYS A 110 5.02 0.16 8.81
C LYS A 110 5.67 1.40 9.41
N PHE A 111 6.07 1.34 10.67
CA PHE A 111 6.79 2.38 11.41
C PHE A 111 8.29 2.27 11.16
N LEU A 112 8.66 2.27 9.89
CA LEU A 112 10.06 2.34 9.48
C LEU A 112 10.27 3.53 8.55
N PRO A 113 11.32 4.35 8.79
CA PRO A 113 11.64 5.48 7.94
C PRO A 113 11.95 5.00 6.53
N HIS A 114 11.44 5.73 5.55
CA HIS A 114 11.78 5.48 4.16
C HIS A 114 13.07 6.23 3.80
N HIS A 115 13.98 5.55 3.10
CA HIS A 115 15.32 6.08 2.79
C HIS A 115 15.35 7.42 2.02
N ARG A 116 14.26 7.81 1.34
CA ARG A 116 14.12 9.11 0.66
C ARG A 116 13.12 10.07 1.29
N THR A 117 12.06 9.55 1.90
CA THR A 117 10.92 10.38 2.38
C THR A 117 10.89 10.48 3.90
N GLY A 118 11.89 9.90 4.58
CA GLY A 118 12.03 9.93 6.04
C GLY A 118 10.81 9.37 6.74
N ASP A 119 10.41 10.05 7.82
CA ASP A 119 9.29 9.70 8.69
C ASP A 119 7.96 10.32 8.24
N LYS A 120 7.89 10.87 7.02
CA LYS A 120 6.64 11.48 6.49
C LYS A 120 5.48 10.47 6.42
N TRP A 121 5.79 9.19 6.23
CA TRP A 121 4.81 8.14 6.01
C TRP A 121 5.04 6.98 6.96
N CYS A 122 3.95 6.51 7.59
CA CYS A 122 3.90 5.26 8.32
C CYS A 122 2.97 4.22 7.66
N ILE A 123 2.39 4.57 6.51
CA ILE A 123 1.66 3.67 5.64
C ILE A 123 2.33 3.62 4.28
N TYR A 124 2.48 2.43 3.71
CA TYR A 124 3.15 2.23 2.45
C TYR A 124 2.27 1.45 1.48
N PRO A 125 2.23 1.84 0.19
CA PRO A 125 1.56 1.08 -0.84
C PRO A 125 2.26 -0.27 -1.06
N THR A 126 1.48 -1.27 -1.49
CA THR A 126 1.96 -2.63 -1.79
C THR A 126 2.18 -2.83 -3.29
#